data_AF-A0A417WR14-F1
#
_entry.id   AF-A0A417WR14-F1
#
_cell.length_a   1.000
_cell.length_b   1.000
_cell.length_c   1.000
_cell.angle_alpha   90.00
_cell.angle_beta   90.00
_cell.angle_gamma   90.00
#
_symmetry.space_group_name_H-M   'P 1'
#
loop_
_entity.id
_entity.type
_entity.pdbx_description
1 polymer ?
#
loop_
_entity_poly.entity_id
_entity_poly.type
_entity_poly.pdbx_seq_one_letter_code
_entity_poly.pdbx_strand_id
1 'polypeptide(L)'
;MKVTVFMIIVGIIFLCIFVGLLTLIVRALLKYIHSKDVRQEKSVVRKSLGEALKVHRTQCKMTQEFVAETIGVSRQAVSKWENGVSHS
;
A
#
# COMPACT_ATOMS: atom_id res chain seq x y z
N MET A 1 -16.87 -34.81 43.39
CA MET A 1 -17.81 -34.28 42.37
C MET A 1 -17.90 -32.76 42.35
N LYS A 2 -18.34 -32.08 43.42
CA LYS A 2 -18.52 -30.61 43.43
C LYS A 2 -17.24 -29.81 43.13
N VAL A 3 -16.09 -30.21 43.72
CA VAL A 3 -14.79 -29.55 43.49
C VAL A 3 -14.29 -29.74 42.05
N THR A 4 -14.48 -30.93 41.48
CA THR A 4 -14.11 -31.25 40.09
C THR A 4 -14.92 -30.41 39.10
N VAL A 5 -16.23 -30.29 39.32
CA VAL A 5 -17.10 -29.45 38.49
C VAL A 5 -16.71 -27.97 38.58
N PHE A 6 -16.37 -27.49 39.78
CA PHE A 6 -15.87 -26.12 39.97
C PHE A 6 -14.57 -25.86 39.21
N MET A 7 -13.59 -26.77 39.26
CA MET A 7 -12.35 -26.63 38.50
C MET A 7 -12.57 -26.59 36.99
N ILE A 8 -13.51 -27.39 36.47
CA ILE A 8 -13.86 -27.39 35.04
C ILE A 8 -14.44 -26.04 34.62
N ILE A 9 -15.35 -25.47 35.42
CA ILE A 9 -15.96 -24.16 35.14
C ILE A 9 -14.89 -23.06 35.10
N VAL A 10 -13.98 -23.04 36.07
CA VAL A 10 -12.87 -22.08 36.11
C VAL A 10 -11.96 -22.25 34.88
N GLY A 11 -11.66 -23.49 34.48
CA GLY A 11 -10.87 -23.78 33.29
C GLY A 11 -11.51 -23.26 31.99
N ILE A 12 -12.83 -23.40 31.85
CA ILE A 12 -13.57 -22.89 30.68
C ILE A 12 -13.52 -21.37 30.64
N ILE A 13 -13.66 -20.69 31.77
CA ILE A 13 -13.56 -19.22 31.83
C ILE A 13 -12.18 -18.75 31.36
N PHE A 14 -11.11 -19.37 31.85
CA PHE A 14 -9.74 -19.06 31.39
C PHE A 14 -9.56 -19.33 29.90
N LEU A 15 -10.11 -20.43 29.39
CA LEU A 15 -10.05 -20.76 27.96
C LEU A 15 -10.78 -19.71 27.11
N CYS A 16 -11.97 -19.28 27.52
CA CYS A 16 -12.72 -18.23 26.82
C CYS A 16 -11.96 -16.90 26.78
N ILE A 17 -11.33 -16.51 27.88
CA ILE A 17 -10.50 -15.30 27.95
C ILE A 17 -9.29 -15.44 27.01
N PHE A 18 -8.61 -16.58 27.04
CA PHE A 18 -7.44 -16.82 26.20
C PHE A 18 -7.77 -16.77 24.70
N VAL A 19 -8.86 -17.43 24.29
CA VAL A 19 -9.33 -17.38 22.90
C VAL A 19 -9.75 -15.95 22.50
N GLY A 20 -10.42 -15.22 23.39
CA GLY A 20 -10.77 -13.81 23.17
C GLY A 20 -9.54 -12.94 22.91
N LEU A 21 -8.51 -13.07 23.75
CA LEU A 21 -7.24 -12.35 23.61
C LEU A 21 -6.53 -12.70 22.30
N LEU A 22 -6.43 -13.99 21.95
CA LEU A 22 -5.86 -14.42 20.67
C LEU A 22 -6.61 -13.81 19.48
N THR A 23 -7.93 -13.79 19.54
CA THR A 23 -8.77 -13.22 18.48
C THR A 23 -8.50 -11.71 18.31
N LEU A 24 -8.34 -10.97 19.41
CA LEU A 24 -7.99 -9.54 19.36
C LEU A 24 -6.61 -9.30 18.76
N ILE A 25 -5.61 -10.11 19.12
CA ILE A 25 -4.25 -10.01 18.57
C ILE A 25 -4.28 -10.24 17.05
N VAL A 26 -4.94 -11.30 16.58
CA VAL A 26 -5.07 -11.61 15.15
C VAL A 26 -5.76 -10.45 14.43
N ARG A 27 -6.86 -9.91 14.97
CA ARG A 27 -7.56 -8.77 14.36
C ARG A 27 -6.70 -7.51 14.31
N ALA A 28 -5.92 -7.24 15.36
CA ALA A 28 -5.00 -6.11 15.40
C ALA A 28 -3.89 -6.26 14.36
N LEU A 29 -3.30 -7.45 14.24
CA LEU A 29 -2.28 -7.75 13.23
C LEU A 29 -2.83 -7.66 11.81
N LEU A 30 -4.02 -8.23 11.56
CA LEU A 30 -4.67 -8.17 10.25
C LEU A 30 -4.98 -6.71 9.87
N LYS A 31 -5.50 -5.91 10.80
CA LYS A 31 -5.75 -4.47 10.61
C LYS A 31 -4.45 -3.71 10.39
N TYR A 32 -3.38 -4.07 11.09
CA TYR A 32 -2.07 -3.44 10.94
C TYR A 32 -1.46 -3.72 9.56
N ILE A 33 -1.50 -4.97 9.10
CA ILE A 33 -1.03 -5.37 7.76
C ILE A 33 -1.87 -4.68 6.69
N HIS A 34 -3.20 -4.77 6.77
CA HIS A 34 -4.10 -4.15 5.79
C HIS A 34 -3.97 -2.62 5.76
N SER A 35 -3.74 -1.97 6.92
CA SER A 35 -3.49 -0.53 6.98
C SER A 35 -2.11 -0.13 6.44
N LYS A 36 -1.14 -1.05 6.40
CA LYS A 36 0.18 -0.81 5.78
C LYS A 36 0.13 -0.99 4.27
N ASP A 37 -0.59 -2.01 3.78
CA ASP A 37 -0.75 -2.24 2.34
C ASP A 37 -1.43 -1.05 1.65
N VAL A 38 -2.50 -0.50 2.22
CA VAL A 38 -3.17 0.70 1.65
C VAL A 38 -2.25 1.93 1.64
N ARG A 39 -1.25 2.00 2.52
CA ARG A 39 -0.30 3.12 2.59
C ARG A 39 0.85 2.96 1.60
N GLN A 40 1.29 1.73 1.34
CA GLN A 40 2.28 1.39 0.32
C GLN A 40 1.69 1.44 -1.09
N GLU A 41 0.48 0.94 -1.29
CA GLU A 41 -0.22 0.97 -2.57
C GLU A 41 -0.54 2.41 -2.99
N LYS A 42 -0.98 3.26 -2.05
CA LYS A 42 -1.04 4.71 -2.30
C LYS A 42 0.31 5.35 -2.56
N SER A 43 1.43 4.81 -2.08
CA SER A 43 2.75 5.37 -2.36
C SER A 43 3.24 5.03 -3.78
N VAL A 44 2.85 3.86 -4.31
CA VAL A 44 3.12 3.45 -5.70
C VAL A 44 2.19 4.16 -6.67
N VAL A 45 0.91 4.34 -6.31
CA VAL A 45 -0.04 5.22 -7.01
C VAL A 45 0.31 6.71 -6.83
N ARG A 46 1.19 7.05 -5.89
CA ARG A 46 1.78 8.39 -5.70
C ARG A 46 3.18 8.55 -6.32
N LYS A 47 3.67 7.61 -7.13
CA LYS A 47 4.55 8.07 -8.21
C LYS A 47 3.69 9.01 -9.03
N SER A 48 4.06 10.29 -9.06
CA SER A 48 3.31 11.25 -9.85
C SER A 48 3.23 10.72 -11.29
N LEU A 49 2.17 11.06 -12.02
CA LEU A 49 2.07 10.67 -13.43
C LEU A 49 3.35 11.04 -14.19
N GLY A 50 3.97 12.17 -13.86
CA GLY A 50 5.25 12.61 -14.41
C GLY A 50 6.43 11.70 -14.06
N GLU A 51 6.51 11.23 -12.82
CA GLU A 51 7.56 10.31 -12.39
C GLU A 51 7.40 8.93 -13.05
N ALA A 52 6.16 8.44 -13.18
CA ALA A 52 5.88 7.21 -13.93
C ALA A 52 6.27 7.35 -15.41
N LEU A 53 5.97 8.50 -16.02
CA LEU A 53 6.31 8.81 -17.41
C LEU A 53 7.84 8.83 -17.62
N LYS A 54 8.56 9.49 -16.71
CA LYS A 54 10.02 9.59 -16.74
C LYS A 54 10.68 8.22 -16.60
N VAL A 55 10.20 7.40 -15.65
CA VAL A 55 10.69 6.04 -15.44
C VAL A 55 10.50 5.21 -16.70
N HIS A 56 9.30 5.22 -17.28
CA HIS A 56 9.01 4.45 -18.50
C HIS A 56 9.90 4.88 -19.68
N ARG A 57 10.07 6.20 -19.88
CA ARG A 57 10.98 6.74 -20.91
C ARG A 57 12.41 6.23 -20.74
N THR A 58 12.94 6.29 -19.51
CA THR A 58 14.31 5.81 -19.23
C THR A 58 14.46 4.29 -19.38
N GLN A 59 13.45 3.51 -19.00
CA GLN A 59 13.44 2.05 -19.19
C GLN A 59 13.46 1.68 -20.67
N CYS A 60 12.72 2.41 -21.49
CA CYS A 60 12.73 2.25 -22.94
C CYS A 60 13.94 2.90 -23.63
N LYS A 61 14.91 3.45 -22.87
CA LYS A 61 16.11 4.13 -23.38
C LYS A 61 15.79 5.28 -24.36
N MET A 62 14.68 5.97 -24.15
CA MET A 62 14.25 7.08 -25.00
C MET A 62 14.68 8.42 -24.41
N THR A 63 14.87 9.43 -25.27
CA THR A 63 15.10 10.82 -24.86
C THR A 63 13.80 11.63 -24.88
N GLN A 64 13.76 12.77 -24.20
CA GLN A 64 12.54 13.61 -24.20
C GLN A 64 12.26 14.15 -25.61
N GLU A 65 13.31 14.40 -26.37
CA GLU A 65 13.30 14.85 -27.76
C GLU A 65 12.67 13.78 -28.66
N PHE A 66 13.07 12.52 -28.50
CA PHE A 66 12.54 11.40 -29.26
C PHE A 66 11.05 11.15 -28.97
N VAL A 67 10.65 11.20 -27.70
CA VAL A 67 9.24 11.06 -27.30
C VAL A 67 8.41 12.23 -27.83
N ALA A 68 8.95 13.45 -27.77
CA ALA A 68 8.28 14.64 -28.27
C ALA A 68 8.05 14.58 -29.79
N GLU A 69 9.06 14.17 -30.55
CA GLU A 69 8.97 13.97 -32.00
C GLU A 69 7.95 12.88 -32.37
N THR A 70 7.96 11.76 -31.64
CA THR A 70 7.04 10.63 -31.89
C THR A 70 5.58 10.98 -31.63
N ILE A 71 5.31 11.78 -30.60
CA ILE A 71 3.95 12.18 -30.19
C ILE A 71 3.51 13.49 -30.89
N GLY A 72 4.42 14.19 -31.59
CA GLY A 72 4.13 15.45 -32.28
C GLY A 72 3.93 16.63 -31.32
N VAL A 73 4.62 16.63 -30.19
CA VAL A 73 4.57 17.71 -29.19
C VAL A 73 5.94 18.35 -29.00
N SER A 74 6.00 19.49 -28.32
CA SER A 74 7.30 20.08 -27.99
C SER A 74 8.02 19.28 -26.90
N ARG A 75 9.35 19.23 -26.96
CA ARG A 75 10.19 18.68 -25.88
C ARG A 75 9.86 19.30 -24.51
N GLN A 76 9.53 20.61 -24.51
CA GLN A 76 9.14 21.32 -23.30
C GLN A 76 7.84 20.78 -22.69
N ALA A 77 6.89 20.33 -23.52
CA ALA A 77 5.66 19.69 -23.03
C ALA A 77 5.96 18.37 -22.31
N VAL A 78 6.86 17.55 -22.87
CA VAL A 78 7.30 16.29 -22.22
C VAL A 78 8.00 16.57 -20.88
N SER A 79 8.86 17.60 -20.82
CA SER A 79 9.49 18.02 -19.56
C SER A 79 8.47 18.51 -18.52
N LYS A 80 7.45 19.25 -18.94
CA LYS A 80 6.34 19.69 -18.07
C LYS A 80 5.53 18.52 -17.53
N TRP A 81 5.23 17.52 -18.37
CA TRP A 81 4.56 16.30 -17.95
C TRP A 81 5.38 15.51 -16.93
N GLU A 82 6.68 15.32 -17.17
CA GLU A 82 7.58 14.58 -16.26
C GLU A 82 7.78 15.28 -14.91
N ASN A 83 7.69 16.61 -14.86
CA ASN A 83 7.83 17.40 -13.64
C ASN A 83 6.49 17.72 -12.95
N GLY A 84 5.36 17.26 -13.49
CA GLY A 84 4.03 17.48 -12.91
C GLY A 84 3.51 18.92 -12.99
N VAL A 85 4.04 19.74 -13.91
CA VAL A 85 3.66 21.14 -14.08
C VAL A 85 2.69 21.24 -15.27
N SER A 86 1.39 21.21 -14.98
CA SER A 86 0.33 21.22 -16.01
C SER A 86 -0.04 22.62 -16.54
N HIS A 87 0.60 23.69 -16.06
CA HIS A 87 0.30 25.05 -16.54
C HIS A 87 1.56 25.93 -16.57
N SER A 88 1.52 26.96 -17.44
CA SER A 88 2.45 28.09 -17.45
C SER A 88 2.52 28.77 -16.09
#